data_AF-A0A8T5HBK0-F1
#
_entry.id   AF-A0A8T5HBK0-F1
#
_cell.length_a   1.000
_cell.length_b   1.000
_cell.length_c   1.000
_cell.angle_alpha   90.00
_cell.angle_beta   90.00
_cell.angle_gamma   90.00
#
_symmetry.space_group_name_H-M   'P 1'
#
loop_
_entity.id
_entity.type
_entity.pdbx_description
1 polymer ?
#
loop_
_entity_poly.entity_id
_entity_poly.type
_entity_poly.pdbx_seq_one_letter_code
_entity_poly.pdbx_strand_id
1 'polypeptide(L)'
;MVWDTNLSISKLPNNIAEYFKKEADVLYSDLLSKKLRVVLVPAPRSFFEGHKIRAVECQNPGWYSELYHLYAHFKRSRCANALDRIRTGEDKNYRVHPFRYDARVRELILTRLIEGYDLEGHNVPANQEVKKYFNGSIDNVVGVD
;
A
#
# COMPACT_ATOMS: atom_id res chain seq x y z
N MET A 1 1.62 -21.63 -15.70
CA MET A 1 1.49 -21.30 -14.26
C MET A 1 0.69 -20.01 -14.19
N VAL A 2 -0.43 -20.02 -13.48
CA VAL A 2 -1.23 -18.81 -13.25
C VAL A 2 -0.49 -17.97 -12.20
N TRP A 3 -0.32 -16.67 -12.45
CA TRP A 3 0.28 -15.77 -11.48
C TRP A 3 -0.72 -15.47 -10.36
N ASP A 4 -0.25 -15.30 -9.13
CA ASP A 4 -1.05 -14.83 -7.98
C ASP A 4 -0.24 -13.82 -7.15
N THR A 5 -0.90 -13.16 -6.20
CA THR A 5 -0.25 -12.21 -5.29
C THR A 5 0.79 -12.85 -4.37
N ASN A 6 1.02 -14.17 -4.40
CA ASN A 6 2.14 -14.83 -3.72
C ASN A 6 3.39 -14.99 -4.61
N LEU A 7 3.28 -14.84 -5.94
CA LEU A 7 4.41 -14.87 -6.88
C LEU A 7 4.98 -13.48 -7.24
N SER A 8 6.31 -13.34 -7.19
CA SER A 8 7.02 -12.09 -7.50
C SER A 8 6.57 -11.49 -8.83
N ILE A 9 6.57 -10.16 -8.93
CA ILE A 9 6.23 -9.47 -10.18
C ILE A 9 7.17 -9.83 -11.33
N SER A 10 8.37 -10.36 -11.05
CA SER A 10 9.28 -10.91 -12.06
C SER A 10 8.71 -12.11 -12.85
N LYS A 11 7.61 -12.70 -12.37
CA LYS A 11 6.88 -13.77 -13.05
C LYS A 11 5.79 -13.25 -13.98
N LEU A 12 5.49 -11.95 -13.95
CA LEU A 12 4.57 -11.30 -14.89
C LEU A 12 5.28 -10.96 -16.20
N PRO A 13 4.53 -10.77 -17.30
CA PRO A 13 5.06 -10.09 -18.48
C PRO A 13 5.65 -8.73 -18.13
N ASN A 14 6.76 -8.35 -18.77
CA ASN A 14 7.48 -7.11 -18.44
C ASN A 14 6.58 -5.87 -18.44
N ASN A 15 5.70 -5.73 -19.44
CA ASN A 15 4.77 -4.60 -19.52
C ASN A 15 3.80 -4.55 -18.32
N ILE A 16 3.34 -5.71 -17.83
CA ILE A 16 2.47 -5.78 -16.66
C ILE A 16 3.25 -5.49 -15.38
N ALA A 17 4.46 -6.05 -15.24
CA ALA A 17 5.33 -5.80 -14.09
C ALA A 17 5.70 -4.32 -13.93
N GLU A 18 5.88 -3.58 -15.03
CA GLU A 18 6.17 -2.14 -14.98
C GLU A 18 5.02 -1.33 -14.36
N TYR A 19 3.75 -1.72 -14.55
CA TYR A 19 2.64 -1.06 -13.86
C TYR A 19 2.69 -1.27 -12.34
N PHE A 20 3.07 -2.47 -11.89
CA PHE A 20 3.25 -2.72 -10.46
C PHE A 20 4.38 -1.88 -9.87
N LYS A 21 5.51 -1.75 -10.59
CA LYS A 21 6.63 -0.92 -10.14
C LYS A 21 6.25 0.55 -10.01
N LYS A 22 5.55 1.10 -11.00
CA LYS A 22 5.09 2.49 -11.00
C LYS A 22 4.12 2.75 -9.85
N GLU A 23 3.15 1.86 -9.63
CA GLU A 23 2.21 2.01 -8.52
C GLU A 23 2.91 1.86 -7.15
N ALA A 24 3.87 0.93 -7.04
CA ALA A 24 4.69 0.79 -5.84
C ALA A 24 5.51 2.06 -5.54
N ASP A 25 6.03 2.75 -6.56
CA ASP A 25 6.77 4.00 -6.40
C ASP A 25 5.87 5.15 -5.89
N VAL A 26 4.64 5.24 -6.39
CA VAL A 26 3.61 6.19 -5.91
C VAL A 26 3.30 5.92 -4.43
N LEU A 27 2.97 4.68 -4.10
CA LEU A 27 2.66 4.27 -2.73
C LEU A 27 3.85 4.45 -1.79
N TYR A 28 5.06 4.17 -2.25
CA TYR A 28 6.29 4.36 -1.48
C TYR A 28 6.52 5.83 -1.14
N SER A 29 6.42 6.70 -2.14
CA SER A 29 6.57 8.15 -1.98
C SER A 29 5.51 8.74 -1.04
N ASP A 30 4.26 8.31 -1.19
CA ASP A 30 3.14 8.70 -0.32
C ASP A 30 3.34 8.22 1.13
N LEU A 31 3.85 7.00 1.31
CA LEU A 31 4.19 6.47 2.63
C LEU A 31 5.41 7.18 3.25
N LEU A 32 6.34 7.71 2.47
CA LEU A 32 7.46 8.45 3.07
C LEU A 32 7.09 9.90 3.41
N SER A 33 6.25 10.53 2.61
CA SER A 33 5.87 11.94 2.79
C SER A 33 4.85 12.14 3.93
N LYS A 34 3.93 11.18 4.15
CA LYS A 34 2.83 11.31 5.12
C LYS A 34 3.05 10.48 6.37
N LYS A 35 3.83 10.98 7.33
CA LYS A 35 4.05 10.31 8.61
C LYS A 35 3.17 10.91 9.70
N LEU A 36 2.49 10.07 10.48
CA LEU A 36 1.76 10.52 11.68
C LEU A 36 2.66 11.40 12.55
N ARG A 37 2.29 12.67 12.69
CA ARG A 37 2.98 13.65 13.53
C ARG A 37 1.96 14.26 14.47
N VAL A 38 2.25 14.16 15.77
CA VAL A 38 1.40 14.69 16.83
C VAL A 38 2.19 15.75 17.57
N VAL A 39 1.59 16.93 17.70
CA VAL A 39 2.19 18.09 18.37
C VAL A 39 1.37 18.45 19.61
N LEU A 40 2.01 19.17 20.53
CA LEU A 40 1.32 19.74 21.69
C LEU A 40 0.91 21.18 21.36
N VAL A 41 -0.39 21.43 21.30
CA VAL A 41 -0.96 22.76 21.09
C VAL A 41 -1.64 23.24 22.37
N PRO A 42 -1.75 24.57 22.60
CA PRO A 42 -2.54 25.09 23.73
C PRO A 42 -3.96 24.52 23.73
N ALA A 43 -4.46 24.16 24.92
CA ALA A 43 -5.82 23.66 25.06
C ALA A 43 -6.83 24.78 24.75
N PRO A 44 -7.87 24.54 23.92
CA PRO A 44 -8.92 25.54 23.66
C PRO A 44 -9.64 25.99 24.93
N ARG A 45 -9.72 25.08 25.92
CA ARG A 45 -10.15 25.38 27.29
C ARG A 45 -9.05 24.92 28.23
N SER A 46 -8.39 25.89 28.87
CA SER A 46 -7.31 25.62 29.80
C SER A 46 -7.85 25.31 31.20
N PHE A 47 -7.37 24.24 31.84
CA PHE A 47 -7.70 23.92 33.23
C PHE A 47 -6.62 24.39 34.21
N PHE A 48 -5.40 24.68 33.70
CA PHE A 48 -4.26 25.17 34.46
C PHE A 48 -3.27 25.87 33.52
N GLU A 49 -2.39 26.71 34.07
CA GLU A 49 -1.41 27.44 33.26
C GLU A 49 -0.50 26.47 32.47
N GLY A 50 -0.37 26.70 31.16
CA GLY A 50 0.41 25.83 30.28
C GLY A 50 -0.28 24.52 29.87
N HIS A 51 -1.58 24.34 30.14
CA HIS A 51 -2.34 23.19 29.66
C HIS A 51 -2.27 23.06 28.13
N LYS A 52 -1.72 21.93 27.65
CA LYS A 52 -1.60 21.59 26.23
C LYS A 52 -2.34 20.29 25.93
N ILE A 53 -2.91 20.20 24.73
CA ILE A 53 -3.51 18.98 24.19
C ILE A 53 -2.69 18.46 23.01
N ARG A 54 -2.84 17.17 22.71
CA ARG A 54 -2.27 16.57 21.52
C ARG A 54 -3.15 16.91 20.31
N ALA A 55 -2.56 17.52 19.29
CA ALA A 55 -3.19 17.71 17.99
C ALA A 55 -2.44 16.89 16.94
N VAL A 56 -3.20 16.29 16.02
CA VAL A 56 -2.63 15.58 14.88
C VAL A 56 -2.30 16.61 13.81
N GLU A 57 -1.01 16.73 13.48
CA GLU A 57 -0.51 17.67 12.48
C GLU A 57 -0.38 17.02 11.10
N CYS A 58 -0.04 15.73 11.07
CA CYS A 58 0.04 14.93 9.86
C CYS A 58 -0.48 13.54 10.16
N GLN A 59 -1.11 12.89 9.18
CA GLN A 59 -1.68 11.54 9.30
C GLN A 59 -0.95 10.58 8.36
N ASN A 60 -1.06 9.28 8.62
CA ASN A 60 -0.65 8.27 7.65
C ASN A 60 -1.59 8.30 6.44
N PRO A 61 -1.16 7.82 5.26
CA PRO A 61 -2.06 7.64 4.13
C PRO A 61 -3.28 6.78 4.49
N GLY A 62 -4.42 7.06 3.86
CA GLY A 62 -5.67 6.31 4.05
C GLY A 62 -5.49 4.82 3.78
N TRP A 63 -4.96 4.47 2.60
CA TRP A 63 -4.68 3.08 2.20
C TRP A 63 -3.79 2.33 3.20
N TYR A 64 -2.79 3.02 3.81
CA TYR A 64 -1.92 2.38 4.79
C TYR A 64 -2.66 2.16 6.11
N SER A 65 -3.50 3.11 6.50
CA SER A 65 -4.33 2.99 7.70
C SER A 65 -5.32 1.84 7.55
N GLU A 66 -5.92 1.66 6.37
CA GLU A 66 -6.75 0.50 6.04
C GLU A 66 -5.99 -0.82 6.15
N LEU A 67 -4.81 -0.93 5.53
CA LEU A 67 -3.96 -2.13 5.68
C LEU A 67 -3.59 -2.41 7.13
N TYR A 68 -3.33 -1.36 7.92
CA TYR A 68 -3.04 -1.49 9.35
C TYR A 68 -4.23 -2.03 10.14
N HIS A 69 -5.45 -1.64 9.77
CA HIS A 69 -6.67 -2.14 10.39
C HIS A 69 -7.02 -3.57 9.96
N LEU A 70 -6.83 -3.89 8.67
CA LEU A 70 -7.10 -5.22 8.11
C LEU A 70 -6.12 -6.28 8.61
N TYR A 71 -4.85 -5.91 8.76
CA TYR A 71 -3.79 -6.84 9.10
C TYR A 71 -3.16 -6.48 10.46
N ALA A 72 -3.44 -7.30 11.47
CA ALA A 72 -2.84 -7.15 12.79
C ALA A 72 -1.30 -7.08 12.68
N HIS A 73 -0.70 -6.11 13.37
CA HIS A 73 0.73 -5.86 13.38
C HIS A 73 1.36 -5.52 12.01
N PHE A 74 0.61 -4.91 11.08
CA PHE A 74 1.16 -4.41 9.82
C PHE A 74 2.10 -3.22 10.05
N LYS A 75 3.40 -3.47 10.14
CA LYS A 75 4.41 -2.46 10.47
C LYS A 75 4.75 -1.60 9.26
N ARG A 76 4.70 -0.28 9.44
CA ARG A 76 5.05 0.73 8.42
C ARG A 76 6.39 0.48 7.75
N SER A 77 7.44 0.24 8.52
CA SER A 77 8.78 0.01 7.97
C SER A 77 8.85 -1.26 7.12
N ARG A 78 8.09 -2.29 7.47
CA ARG A 78 8.02 -3.53 6.68
C ARG A 78 7.23 -3.34 5.39
N CYS A 79 6.15 -2.55 5.45
CA CYS A 79 5.40 -2.12 4.26
C CYS A 79 6.29 -1.28 3.32
N ALA A 80 7.01 -0.29 3.84
CA ALA A 80 7.95 0.52 3.08
C ALA A 80 9.01 -0.35 2.40
N ASN A 81 9.63 -1.30 3.12
CA ASN A 81 10.62 -2.20 2.54
C ASN A 81 10.02 -3.14 1.47
N ALA A 82 8.74 -3.52 1.58
CA ALA A 82 8.08 -4.35 0.58
C ALA A 82 7.77 -3.55 -0.69
N LEU A 83 7.26 -2.33 -0.54
CA LEU A 83 7.08 -1.37 -1.64
C LEU A 83 8.42 -1.10 -2.35
N ASP A 84 9.49 -0.90 -1.58
CA ASP A 84 10.84 -0.69 -2.08
C ASP A 84 11.34 -1.85 -2.95
N ARG A 85 11.15 -3.10 -2.48
CA ARG A 85 11.49 -4.29 -3.28
C ARG A 85 10.65 -4.41 -4.55
N ILE A 86 9.35 -4.11 -4.48
CA ILE A 86 8.48 -4.21 -5.65
C ILE A 86 8.86 -3.15 -6.69
N ARG A 87 9.06 -1.89 -6.29
CA ARG A 87 9.47 -0.82 -7.22
C ARG A 87 10.82 -1.09 -7.88
N THR A 88 11.76 -1.76 -7.18
CA THR A 88 13.07 -2.14 -7.75
C THR A 88 13.04 -3.48 -8.50
N GLY A 89 11.94 -4.24 -8.44
CA GLY A 89 11.83 -5.57 -9.04
C GLY A 89 12.59 -6.67 -8.29
N GLU A 90 12.92 -6.45 -7.02
CA GLU A 90 13.64 -7.36 -6.14
C GLU A 90 12.71 -8.14 -5.19
N ASP A 91 11.39 -7.99 -5.35
CA ASP A 91 10.38 -8.69 -4.57
C ASP A 91 10.51 -10.21 -4.68
N LYS A 92 10.09 -10.91 -3.62
CA LYS A 92 10.23 -12.36 -3.53
C LYS A 92 8.88 -13.05 -3.47
N ASN A 93 8.86 -14.30 -3.96
CA ASN A 93 7.69 -15.16 -3.79
C ASN A 93 7.41 -15.34 -2.29
N TYR A 94 6.15 -15.22 -1.91
CA TYR A 94 5.67 -15.65 -0.61
C TYR A 94 5.44 -17.15 -0.66
N ARG A 95 6.45 -17.92 -0.22
CA ARG A 95 6.33 -19.37 0.02
C ARG A 95 6.51 -19.73 1.50
N VAL A 96 7.19 -18.85 2.27
CA VAL A 96 7.44 -18.98 3.71
C VAL A 96 7.57 -17.55 4.30
N HIS A 97 7.22 -17.34 5.57
CA HIS A 97 7.55 -16.11 6.31
C HIS A 97 9.04 -15.76 6.09
N PRO A 98 9.42 -14.50 5.75
CA PRO A 98 8.77 -13.25 6.13
C PRO A 98 8.07 -12.43 5.02
N PHE A 99 7.95 -12.92 3.79
CA PHE A 99 7.51 -12.12 2.62
C PHE A 99 6.00 -11.85 2.52
N ARG A 100 5.27 -11.98 3.63
CA ARG A 100 3.82 -11.71 3.68
C ARG A 100 3.49 -10.27 3.28
N TYR A 101 4.38 -9.32 3.61
CA TYR A 101 4.21 -7.91 3.21
C TYR A 101 4.26 -7.73 1.69
N ASP A 102 5.13 -8.47 0.98
CA ASP A 102 5.23 -8.36 -0.48
C ASP A 102 3.94 -8.82 -1.14
N ALA A 103 3.31 -9.88 -0.60
CA ALA A 103 2.03 -10.38 -1.09
C ALA A 103 0.89 -9.38 -0.84
N ARG A 104 0.78 -8.83 0.37
CA ARG A 104 -0.26 -7.82 0.69
C ARG A 104 -0.11 -6.53 -0.09
N VAL A 105 1.13 -6.09 -0.30
CA VAL A 105 1.38 -4.89 -1.11
C VAL A 105 1.07 -5.17 -2.59
N ARG A 106 1.39 -6.37 -3.10
CA ARG A 106 0.97 -6.78 -4.45
C ARG A 106 -0.55 -6.84 -4.59
N GLU A 107 -1.26 -7.33 -3.59
CA GLU A 107 -2.72 -7.35 -3.54
C GLU A 107 -3.32 -5.94 -3.58
N LEU A 108 -2.79 -5.01 -2.76
CA LEU A 108 -3.19 -3.59 -2.80
C LEU A 108 -2.95 -2.98 -4.19
N ILE A 109 -1.76 -3.18 -4.77
CA ILE A 109 -1.39 -2.65 -6.08
C ILE A 109 -2.30 -3.21 -7.17
N LEU A 110 -2.52 -4.53 -7.17
CA LEU A 110 -3.40 -5.19 -8.13
C LEU A 110 -4.82 -4.63 -8.06
N THR A 111 -5.34 -4.46 -6.84
CA THR A 111 -6.69 -3.91 -6.60
C THR A 111 -6.81 -2.52 -7.21
N ARG A 112 -5.87 -1.62 -6.89
CA ARG A 112 -5.81 -0.26 -7.44
C ARG A 112 -5.72 -0.24 -8.96
N LEU A 113 -4.93 -1.15 -9.55
CA LEU A 113 -4.78 -1.24 -11.01
C LEU A 113 -6.02 -1.81 -11.71
N ILE A 114 -6.78 -2.72 -11.10
CA ILE A 114 -7.96 -3.36 -11.72
C ILE A 114 -9.24 -2.54 -11.53
N GLU A 115 -9.40 -1.93 -10.37
CA GLU A 115 -10.63 -1.24 -9.97
C GLU A 115 -10.53 0.28 -10.14
N GLY A 116 -9.32 0.83 -10.08
CA GLY A 116 -9.12 2.26 -9.87
C GLY A 116 -9.20 2.61 -8.38
N TYR A 117 -8.96 3.88 -8.05
CA TYR A 117 -8.99 4.36 -6.67
C TYR A 117 -9.07 5.89 -6.63
N ASP A 118 -9.49 6.43 -5.49
CA ASP A 118 -9.39 7.87 -5.22
C ASP A 118 -8.11 8.18 -4.43
N LEU A 119 -7.34 9.13 -4.92
CA LEU A 119 -6.13 9.64 -4.27
C LEU A 119 -6.28 11.13 -4.05
N GLU A 120 -6.46 11.53 -2.79
CA GLU A 120 -6.59 12.95 -2.40
C GLU A 120 -7.70 13.70 -3.16
N GLY A 121 -8.81 13.02 -3.48
CA GLY A 121 -9.92 13.59 -4.24
C GLY A 121 -9.74 13.52 -5.77
N HIS A 122 -8.62 12.97 -6.25
CA HIS A 122 -8.43 12.66 -7.66
C HIS A 122 -8.76 11.20 -7.94
N ASN A 123 -9.74 10.98 -8.82
CA ASN A 123 -10.08 9.64 -9.27
C ASN A 123 -9.04 9.14 -10.27
N VAL A 124 -8.36 8.04 -9.94
CA VAL A 124 -7.44 7.33 -10.82
C VAL A 124 -8.18 6.11 -11.40
N PRO A 125 -8.43 6.08 -12.72
CA PRO A 125 -9.21 5.01 -13.32
C PRO A 125 -8.41 3.70 -13.37
N ALA A 126 -9.13 2.58 -13.46
CA ALA A 126 -8.55 1.26 -13.68
C ALA A 126 -7.64 1.22 -14.92
N ASN A 127 -6.52 0.53 -14.79
CA ASN A 127 -5.60 0.25 -15.88
C ASN A 127 -6.16 -0.87 -16.77
N GLN A 128 -6.54 -0.51 -18.00
CA GLN A 128 -7.21 -1.45 -18.91
C GLN A 128 -6.31 -2.61 -19.36
N GLU A 129 -4.99 -2.42 -19.45
CA GLU A 129 -4.05 -3.49 -19.82
C GLU A 129 -3.93 -4.53 -18.71
N VAL A 130 -3.75 -4.07 -17.47
CA VAL A 130 -3.67 -4.95 -16.30
C VAL A 130 -5.01 -5.66 -16.08
N LYS A 131 -6.12 -4.93 -16.17
CA LYS A 131 -7.47 -5.49 -16.05
C LYS A 131 -7.73 -6.57 -17.09
N LYS A 132 -7.37 -6.34 -18.35
CA LYS A 132 -7.49 -7.33 -19.43
C LYS A 132 -6.62 -8.56 -19.17
N TYR A 133 -5.39 -8.37 -18.68
CA TYR A 133 -4.48 -9.49 -18.39
C TYR A 133 -5.03 -10.44 -17.31
N PHE A 134 -5.69 -9.89 -16.28
CA PHE A 134 -6.26 -10.68 -15.17
C PHE A 134 -7.75 -11.01 -15.36
N ASN A 135 -8.29 -10.95 -16.57
CA ASN A 135 -9.70 -11.22 -16.88
C ASN A 135 -10.71 -10.41 -16.04
N GLY A 136 -10.32 -9.23 -15.57
CA GLY A 136 -11.21 -8.28 -14.91
C GLY A 136 -11.64 -8.60 -13.47
N SER A 137 -11.13 -9.66 -12.81
CA SER A 137 -11.47 -9.96 -11.42
C SER A 137 -10.23 -10.30 -10.58
N ILE A 138 -10.19 -9.71 -9.38
CA ILE A 138 -9.16 -9.90 -8.35
C ILE A 138 -9.30 -11.26 -7.65
N ASP A 139 -10.51 -11.82 -7.59
CA ASP A 139 -10.82 -13.05 -6.84
C ASP A 139 -10.05 -14.26 -7.36
N ASN A 140 -9.61 -14.22 -8.63
CA ASN A 140 -8.85 -15.31 -9.25
C ASN A 140 -7.34 -15.24 -8.95
N VAL A 141 -6.87 -14.17 -8.30
CA VAL A 141 -5.44 -13.82 -8.21
C VAL A 141 -4.98 -13.52 -6.78
N VAL A 142 -5.91 -13.34 -5.84
CA VAL A 142 -5.57 -13.22 -4.42
C VAL A 142 -5.37 -14.61 -3.84
N GLY A 143 -4.16 -14.86 -3.33
CA GLY A 143 -3.90 -16.08 -2.58
C GLY A 143 -4.75 -16.11 -1.30
N VAL A 144 -5.69 -17.05 -1.22
CA VAL A 144 -6.46 -17.32 -0.01
C VAL A 144 -5.47 -17.74 1.09
N ASP A 145 -5.55 -17.08 2.25
CA ASP A 145 -4.75 -17.40 3.45
C ASP A 145 -5.04 -18.82 3.97
#